data_AF-G5D239-F1
#
_entry.id   AF-G5D239-F1
#
_cell.length_a   1.000
_cell.length_b   1.000
_cell.length_c   1.000
_cell.angle_alpha   90.00
_cell.angle_beta   90.00
_cell.angle_gamma   90.00
#
_symmetry.space_group_name_H-M   'P 1'
#
loop_
_entity.id
_entity.type
_entity.pdbx_description
1 polymer ?
#
loop_
_entity_poly.entity_id
_entity_poly.type
_entity_poly.pdbx_seq_one_letter_code
_entity_poly.pdbx_strand_id
1 'polypeptide(L)' 'SVSAGYGTNLLEKTPNAPRRSLKELLPEVSEKALSLISNLIVFNPNHRLTAVEALEHPYVA' A
#
# COMPACT_ATOMS: atom_id res chain seq x y z
N SER A 1 -20.83 -2.62 -17.35
CA SER A 1 -19.92 -3.77 -17.15
C SER A 1 -18.52 -3.31 -17.51
N VAL A 2 -17.55 -3.36 -16.60
CA VAL A 2 -16.15 -3.05 -16.96
C VAL A 2 -15.61 -4.21 -17.79
N SER A 3 -14.99 -3.93 -18.94
CA SER A 3 -14.43 -4.96 -19.80
C SER A 3 -13.20 -5.61 -19.15
N ALA A 4 -12.98 -6.89 -19.47
CA ALA A 4 -11.71 -7.55 -19.16
C ALA A 4 -10.56 -6.71 -19.76
N GLY A 5 -9.51 -6.45 -18.97
CA GLY A 5 -8.39 -5.60 -19.38
C GLY A 5 -8.55 -4.09 -19.11
N TYR A 6 -9.62 -3.65 -18.45
CA TYR A 6 -9.72 -2.25 -18.01
C TYR A 6 -8.54 -1.85 -17.09
N GLY A 7 -8.18 -2.73 -16.14
CA GLY A 7 -7.07 -2.49 -15.22
C GLY A 7 -5.72 -2.35 -15.91
N THR A 8 -5.43 -3.18 -16.93
CA THR A 8 -4.16 -3.10 -17.68
C THR A 8 -4.08 -1.80 -18.49
N ASN A 9 -5.18 -1.41 -19.15
CA ASN A 9 -5.26 -0.14 -19.89
C ASN A 9 -5.04 1.09 -18.99
N LEU A 10 -5.54 1.06 -17.74
CA LEU A 10 -5.29 2.15 -16.79
C LEU A 10 -3.83 2.24 -16.40
N LEU A 11 -3.17 1.10 -16.15
CA LEU A 11 -1.76 1.06 -15.78
C LEU A 11 -0.87 1.56 -16.93
N GLU A 12 -1.16 1.18 -18.17
CA GLU A 12 -0.43 1.65 -19.37
C GLU A 12 -0.54 3.17 -19.57
N LYS A 13 -1.68 3.76 -19.21
CA LYS A 13 -1.94 5.20 -19.34
C LYS A 13 -1.50 6.01 -18.12
N THR A 14 -1.05 5.36 -17.05
CA THR A 14 -0.62 6.05 -15.84
C THR A 14 0.71 6.76 -16.11
N PRO A 15 0.81 8.08 -15.87
CA PRO A 15 2.05 8.81 -16.08
C PRO A 15 3.17 8.21 -15.22
N ASN A 16 4.34 8.04 -15.83
CA ASN A 16 5.51 7.47 -15.16
C ASN A 16 6.10 8.52 -14.21
N ALA A 17 5.55 8.60 -12.99
CA ALA A 17 6.06 9.45 -11.94
C ALA A 17 7.15 8.74 -11.14
N PRO A 18 8.18 9.46 -10.65
CA PRO A 18 9.16 8.87 -9.76
C PRO A 18 8.47 8.29 -8.53
N ARG A 19 8.79 7.03 -8.21
CA ARG A 19 8.27 6.36 -7.02
C ARG A 19 8.88 7.02 -5.79
N ARG A 20 8.01 7.50 -4.90
CA ARG A 20 8.38 7.97 -3.57
C ARG A 20 8.12 6.86 -2.57
N SER A 21 9.07 6.62 -1.68
CA SER A 21 8.90 5.72 -0.56
C SER A 21 7.93 6.32 0.47
N LEU A 22 7.29 5.46 1.26
CA LEU A 22 6.43 5.93 2.35
C LEU A 22 7.21 6.74 3.39
N LYS A 23 8.50 6.45 3.59
CA LYS A 23 9.38 7.22 4.49
C LYS A 23 9.58 8.65 4.02
N GLU A 24 9.72 8.87 2.72
CA GLU A 24 9.82 10.21 2.13
C GLU A 24 8.52 10.99 2.22
N LEU A 25 7.38 10.29 2.14
CA LEU A 25 6.05 10.92 2.25
C LEU A 25 5.64 11.21 3.70
N LEU A 26 6.12 10.41 4.64
CA LEU A 26 5.74 10.44 6.06
C LEU A 26 6.99 10.46 6.95
N PRO A 27 7.79 11.55 6.92
CA PRO A 27 9.10 11.59 7.57
C PRO A 27 9.06 11.54 9.11
N GLU A 28 7.96 12.01 9.71
CA GLU A 28 7.81 12.10 11.18
C GLU A 28 7.21 10.84 11.80
N VAL A 29 6.92 9.82 10.99
CA VAL A 29 6.24 8.61 11.44
C VAL A 29 7.25 7.60 11.99
N SER A 30 6.91 6.99 13.13
CA SER A 30 7.75 5.93 13.72
C SER A 30 7.92 4.75 12.77
N GLU A 31 9.06 4.06 12.85
CA GLU A 31 9.33 2.90 11.98
C GLU A 31 8.27 1.80 12.11
N LYS A 32 7.72 1.63 13.32
CA LYS A 32 6.62 0.68 13.58
C LYS A 32 5.34 1.08 12.85
N ALA A 33 4.94 2.35 12.87
CA ALA A 33 3.76 2.77 12.13
C ALA A 33 3.99 2.70 10.62
N LEU A 34 5.19 3.06 10.17
CA LEU A 34 5.55 2.98 8.77
C LEU A 34 5.47 1.53 8.25
N SER A 35 5.91 0.56 9.06
CA SER A 35 5.76 -0.87 8.77
C SER A 35 4.29 -1.26 8.62
N LEU A 36 3.43 -0.85 9.55
CA LEU A 36 2.00 -1.16 9.47
C LEU A 36 1.37 -0.58 8.19
N ILE A 37 1.61 0.71 7.93
CA ILE A 37 1.08 1.41 6.75
C ILE A 37 1.56 0.72 5.46
N SER A 38 2.83 0.32 5.40
CA SER A 38 3.41 -0.36 4.23
C SER A 38 2.73 -1.71 3.94
N ASN A 39 2.25 -2.40 4.97
CA ASN A 39 1.56 -3.69 4.83
C ASN A 39 0.03 -3.53 4.60
N LEU A 40 -0.54 -2.34 4.83
CA LEU A 40 -1.94 -2.02 4.55
C LEU A 40 -2.13 -1.41 3.15
N ILE A 41 -1.24 -0.51 2.73
CA ILE A 41 -1.32 0.21 1.46
C ILE A 41 -0.51 -0.55 0.38
N VAL A 42 -0.94 -1.78 0.09
CA VAL A 42 -0.36 -2.61 -0.97
C VAL A 42 -1.24 -2.65 -2.21
N PHE A 43 -0.60 -2.73 -3.39
CA PHE A 43 -1.29 -2.78 -4.67
C PHE A 43 -2.04 -4.10 -4.87
N ASN A 44 -1.41 -5.23 -4.54
CA ASN A 44 -2.05 -6.53 -4.58
C ASN A 44 -2.86 -6.75 -3.30
N PRO A 45 -4.20 -6.83 -3.36
CA PRO A 45 -5.03 -7.01 -2.17
C PRO A 45 -4.77 -8.34 -1.45
N ASN A 46 -4.26 -9.36 -2.14
CA ASN A 46 -3.92 -10.65 -1.53
C ASN A 46 -2.71 -10.58 -0.58
N HIS A 47 -1.92 -9.49 -0.64
CA HIS A 47 -0.79 -9.27 0.25
C HIS A 47 -1.13 -8.29 1.38
N ARG A 48 -2.38 -7.78 1.43
CA ARG A 48 -2.81 -6.80 2.42
C ARG A 48 -3.09 -7.52 3.73
N LEU A 49 -2.61 -6.96 4.84
CA LEU A 49 -2.99 -7.47 6.16
C LEU A 49 -4.50 -7.47 6.34
N THR A 50 -5.00 -8.57 6.90
CA THR A 50 -6.35 -8.63 7.44
C THR A 50 -6.46 -7.75 8.69
N ALA A 51 -7.69 -7.45 9.10
CA ALA A 51 -7.91 -6.70 10.33
C ALA A 51 -7.34 -7.41 11.57
N VAL A 52 -7.41 -8.74 11.60
CA VAL A 52 -6.88 -9.55 12.72
C VAL A 52 -5.36 -9.45 12.77
N GLU A 53 -4.67 -9.67 11.65
CA GLU A 53 -3.20 -9.57 11.61
C GLU A 53 -2.72 -8.13 11.88
N ALA A 54 -3.47 -7.13 11.44
CA ALA A 54 -3.14 -5.73 11.72
C ALA A 54 -3.22 -5.41 13.22
N LEU A 55 -4.16 -6.02 13.95
CA LEU A 55 -4.30 -5.87 15.41
C LEU A 55 -3.16 -6.55 16.19
N GLU A 56 -2.49 -7.53 15.60
CA GLU A 56 -1.32 -8.21 16.19
C GLU A 56 0.01 -7.46 15.91
N HIS A 57 -0.02 -6.41 15.08
CA HIS A 57 1.19 -5.71 14.66
C HIS A 57 1.83 -4.92 15.84
N PRO A 58 3.17 -4.89 15.99
CA PRO A 58 3.89 -4.21 17.09
C PRO A 58 3.65 -2.69 17.25
N TYR A 59 2.89 -2.08 16.34
CA TYR A 59 2.51 -0.67 16.40
C TYR A 59 1.24 -0.46 17.23
N VAL A 60 0.34 -1.45 17.25
CA VAL A 60 -0.95 -1.40 17.96
C VAL A 60 -1.01 -2.35 19.16
N ALA A 61 -0.09 -3.32 19.23
CA ALA A 61 0.06 -4.28 20.33
C ALA A 61 0.69 -3.65 21.60
#